data_AF-A0A4S8S5I7-F1
#
_entry.id   AF-A0A4S8S5I7-F1
#
_cell.length_a   1.000
_cell.length_b   1.000
_cell.length_c   1.000
_cell.angle_alpha   90.00
_cell.angle_beta   90.00
_cell.angle_gamma   90.00
#
_symmetry.space_group_name_H-M   'P 1'
#
loop_
_entity.id
_entity.type
_entity.pdbx_description
1 polymer ?
#
loop_
_entity_poly.entity_id
_entity_poly.type
_entity_poly.pdbx_seq_one_letter_code
_entity_poly.pdbx_strand_id
1 'polypeptide(L)'
;MSPLPRSFRLTQTTYLSAALFGSPRGALSRATRQPNEDQLSFNHSRYVPPIVISVETKHEGKNIQQAHVQLAVWASAHMNFLCQVLGDAASVTASEVAAGIILPPLPLLIAQGSQWSFLFASRQADGTIRIHAKIDFGDGSTMNGVYKVISVLQLLIN
;
A
#
# COMPACT_ATOMS: atom_id res chain seq x y z
N MET A 1 -18.52 -51.08 -16.36
CA MET A 1 -19.40 -50.21 -15.55
C MET A 1 -18.65 -49.92 -14.26
N SER A 2 -18.12 -48.70 -14.15
CA SER A 2 -17.25 -48.23 -13.07
C SER A 2 -17.85 -46.94 -12.50
N PRO A 3 -17.79 -46.68 -11.18
CA PRO A 3 -18.47 -45.52 -10.60
C PRO A 3 -17.66 -44.23 -10.82
N LEU A 4 -18.38 -43.14 -11.09
CA LEU A 4 -17.87 -41.77 -11.24
C LEU A 4 -17.31 -41.23 -9.89
N PRO A 5 -16.24 -40.41 -9.89
CA PRO A 5 -15.71 -39.82 -8.68
C PRO A 5 -16.58 -38.66 -8.16
N ARG A 6 -16.67 -38.59 -6.83
CA ARG A 6 -17.47 -37.64 -6.04
C ARG A 6 -17.02 -36.19 -6.27
N SER A 7 -18.02 -35.31 -6.34
CA SER A 7 -17.90 -33.85 -6.40
C SER A 7 -16.98 -33.26 -5.31
N PHE A 8 -15.98 -32.50 -5.73
CA PHE A 8 -15.13 -31.67 -4.88
C PHE A 8 -15.94 -30.43 -4.41
N ARG A 9 -16.25 -30.32 -3.12
CA ARG A 9 -16.84 -29.09 -2.55
C ARG A 9 -15.72 -28.12 -2.19
N LEU A 10 -15.68 -26.98 -2.86
CA LEU A 10 -14.93 -25.81 -2.40
C LEU A 10 -15.65 -25.23 -1.18
N THR A 11 -15.06 -25.36 0.01
CA THR A 11 -15.44 -24.53 1.16
C THR A 11 -14.94 -23.11 0.92
N GLN A 12 -15.86 -22.25 0.51
CA GLN A 12 -15.68 -20.81 0.48
C GLN A 12 -15.65 -20.31 1.93
N THR A 13 -14.47 -19.94 2.44
CA THR A 13 -14.36 -19.24 3.71
C THR A 13 -14.80 -17.79 3.49
N THR A 14 -16.05 -17.50 3.83
CA THR A 14 -16.58 -16.14 3.90
C THR A 14 -16.07 -15.47 5.17
N TYR A 15 -15.11 -14.54 5.05
CA TYR A 15 -14.85 -13.56 6.10
C TYR A 15 -15.89 -12.45 6.02
N LEU A 16 -16.98 -12.62 6.78
CA LEU A 16 -17.91 -11.54 7.11
C LEU A 16 -17.27 -10.65 8.19
N SER A 17 -16.68 -9.52 7.79
CA SER A 17 -16.40 -8.44 8.75
C SER A 17 -17.67 -7.62 8.96
N ALA A 18 -18.49 -8.06 9.91
CA ALA A 18 -19.65 -7.33 10.40
C ALA A 18 -19.20 -6.30 11.45
N ALA A 19 -18.59 -5.20 11.04
CA ALA A 19 -18.20 -4.14 11.98
C ALA A 19 -18.03 -2.74 11.36
N LEU A 20 -18.88 -2.28 10.42
CA LEU A 20 -18.77 -0.88 9.96
C LEU A 20 -20.08 -0.09 9.78
N PHE A 21 -21.26 -0.65 10.06
CA PHE A 21 -22.48 0.17 10.11
C PHE A 21 -22.72 0.74 11.50
N GLY A 22 -21.81 1.62 11.94
CA GLY A 22 -22.10 2.59 12.99
C GLY A 22 -23.01 3.68 12.43
N SER A 23 -24.13 3.95 13.09
CA SER A 23 -25.09 4.99 12.71
C SER A 23 -24.39 6.33 12.42
N PRO A 24 -24.75 7.08 11.35
CA PRO A 24 -24.08 8.31 10.95
C PRO A 24 -24.08 9.40 12.05
N ARG A 25 -24.97 9.29 13.05
CA ARG A 25 -25.00 10.18 14.21
C ARG A 25 -23.80 9.97 15.17
N GLY A 26 -23.26 8.76 15.27
CA GLY A 26 -22.14 8.46 16.18
C GLY A 26 -20.80 9.04 15.73
N ALA A 27 -20.59 9.16 14.42
CA ALA A 27 -19.36 9.74 13.86
C ALA A 27 -19.27 11.26 14.13
N LEU A 28 -20.40 11.98 14.03
CA LEU A 28 -20.47 13.42 14.28
C LEU A 28 -20.29 13.78 15.76
N SER A 29 -20.84 12.97 16.68
CA SER A 29 -20.65 13.17 18.13
C SER A 29 -19.20 12.97 18.59
N ARG A 30 -18.41 12.19 17.85
CA ARG A 30 -16.98 11.97 18.15
C ARG A 30 -16.08 13.11 17.66
N ALA A 31 -16.51 13.84 16.64
CA ALA A 31 -15.80 15.01 16.10
C ALA A 31 -15.95 16.27 16.99
N THR A 32 -16.95 16.32 17.87
CA THR A 32 -17.23 17.47 18.75
C THR A 32 -16.57 17.38 20.12
N ARG A 33 -15.89 16.28 20.43
CA ARG A 33 -15.11 16.15 21.67
C ARG A 33 -13.75 16.79 21.42
N GLN A 34 -13.43 17.88 22.12
CA GLN A 34 -12.06 18.41 22.12
C GLN A 34 -11.10 17.26 22.45
N PRO A 35 -10.18 16.89 21.54
CA PRO A 35 -9.21 15.86 21.84
C PRO A 35 -8.28 16.40 22.91
N ASN A 36 -8.05 15.62 23.97
CA ASN A 36 -6.85 15.81 24.80
C ASN A 36 -5.65 15.86 23.82
N GLU A 37 -4.65 16.72 24.05
CA GLU A 37 -3.57 16.94 23.08
C GLU A 37 -2.88 15.66 22.59
N ASP A 38 -2.88 14.59 23.39
CA ASP A 38 -2.40 13.25 23.06
C ASP A 38 -3.22 12.50 21.98
N GLN A 39 -4.46 12.91 21.71
CA GLN A 39 -5.36 12.32 20.71
C GLN A 39 -5.29 12.99 19.33
N LEU A 40 -4.49 14.04 19.17
CA LEU A 40 -4.26 14.67 17.86
C LEU A 40 -3.31 13.88 16.96
N SER A 41 -2.66 12.84 17.50
CA SER A 41 -1.78 11.97 16.73
C SER A 41 -2.46 10.62 16.42
N PHE A 42 -2.69 10.37 15.14
CA PHE A 42 -3.14 9.07 14.66
C PHE A 42 -1.92 8.18 14.43
N ASN A 43 -1.68 7.21 15.33
CA ASN A 43 -0.69 6.18 15.10
C ASN A 43 -1.29 5.10 14.19
N HIS A 44 -0.94 5.12 12.90
CA HIS A 44 -1.44 4.18 11.89
C HIS A 44 -1.06 2.72 12.18
N SER A 45 -0.05 2.45 13.01
CA SER A 45 0.33 1.08 13.41
C SER A 45 -0.63 0.45 14.44
N ARG A 46 -1.61 1.19 14.97
CA ARG A 46 -2.55 0.70 16.00
C ARG A 46 -3.78 -0.01 15.46
N TYR A 47 -4.08 0.09 14.16
CA TYR A 47 -5.40 -0.31 13.63
C TYR A 47 -5.35 -1.47 12.62
N VAL A 48 -4.31 -1.58 11.82
CA VAL A 48 -3.94 -2.69 10.89
C VAL A 48 -2.46 -2.46 10.55
N PRO A 49 -1.58 -3.45 10.25
CA PRO A 49 -0.26 -3.13 9.69
C PRO A 49 -0.45 -2.30 8.41
N PRO A 50 -0.10 -1.01 8.40
CA PRO A 50 -0.35 -0.16 7.25
C PRO A 50 0.62 -0.57 6.15
N ILE A 51 0.10 -0.93 4.97
CA ILE A 51 0.94 -0.91 3.77
C ILE A 51 1.22 0.57 3.50
N VAL A 52 2.45 1.01 3.80
CA VAL A 52 2.85 2.40 3.61
C VAL A 52 3.09 2.65 2.13
N ILE A 53 2.29 3.56 1.55
CA ILE A 53 2.49 4.08 0.19
C ILE A 53 3.53 5.19 0.26
N SER A 54 4.61 5.08 -0.51
CA SER A 54 5.58 6.17 -0.64
C SER A 54 5.12 7.17 -1.69
N VAL A 55 5.12 8.45 -1.35
CA VAL A 55 4.71 9.55 -2.23
C VAL A 55 5.84 10.56 -2.33
N GLU A 56 6.27 10.87 -3.55
CA GLU A 56 7.26 11.92 -3.81
C GLU A 56 6.61 13.05 -4.60
N THR A 57 6.84 14.29 -4.14
CA THR A 57 6.25 15.48 -4.74
C THR A 57 7.32 16.37 -5.37
N LYS A 58 7.13 16.80 -6.62
CA LYS A 58 8.02 17.74 -7.31
C LYS A 58 7.25 18.92 -7.90
N HIS A 59 7.95 20.04 -8.06
CA HIS A 59 7.43 21.13 -8.88
C HIS A 59 7.27 20.70 -10.34
N GLU A 60 6.33 21.34 -11.02
CA GLU A 60 6.07 21.13 -12.45
C GLU A 60 7.35 21.26 -13.28
N GLY A 61 7.55 20.30 -14.19
CA GLY A 61 8.71 20.27 -15.10
C GLY A 61 10.07 20.02 -14.45
N LYS A 62 10.17 19.87 -13.12
CA LYS A 62 11.46 19.77 -12.41
C LYS A 62 11.67 18.39 -11.79
N ASN A 63 12.93 17.93 -11.82
CA ASN A 63 13.48 16.91 -10.94
C ASN A 63 12.75 15.54 -10.92
N ILE A 64 12.11 15.15 -12.02
CA ILE A 64 11.42 13.85 -12.12
C ILE A 64 12.37 12.67 -11.92
N GLN A 65 13.60 12.75 -12.44
CA GLN A 65 14.62 11.71 -12.25
C GLN A 65 15.02 11.56 -10.78
N GLN A 66 15.17 12.68 -10.06
CA GLN A 66 15.43 12.65 -8.62
C GLN A 66 14.27 12.02 -7.86
N ALA A 67 13.03 12.25 -8.29
CA ALA A 67 11.87 11.61 -7.67
C ALA A 67 11.91 10.09 -7.79
N HIS A 68 12.30 9.57 -8.96
CA HIS A 68 12.47 8.13 -9.17
C HIS A 68 13.58 7.55 -8.28
N VAL A 69 14.71 8.26 -8.16
CA VAL A 69 15.82 7.83 -7.29
C VAL A 69 15.38 7.80 -5.82
N GLN A 70 14.70 8.84 -5.34
CA GLN A 70 14.22 8.89 -3.95
C GLN A 70 13.22 7.76 -3.66
N LEU A 71 12.24 7.57 -4.53
CA LEU A 71 11.29 6.45 -4.40
C LEU A 71 11.99 5.08 -4.46
N ALA A 72 13.01 4.92 -5.30
CA ALA A 72 13.78 3.68 -5.35
C ALA A 72 14.53 3.40 -4.04
N VAL A 73 15.14 4.43 -3.44
CA VAL A 73 15.81 4.32 -2.14
C VAL A 73 14.81 3.94 -1.04
N TRP A 74 13.66 4.64 -0.98
CA TRP A 74 12.64 4.38 0.04
C TRP A 74 12.01 3.00 -0.10
N ALA A 75 11.66 2.59 -1.33
CA ALA A 75 11.13 1.26 -1.61
C ALA A 75 12.13 0.16 -1.24
N SER A 76 13.41 0.37 -1.55
CA SER A 76 14.47 -0.59 -1.21
C SER A 76 14.64 -0.76 0.29
N ALA A 77 14.70 0.36 1.02
CA ALA A 77 14.78 0.34 2.48
C ALA A 77 13.56 -0.34 3.10
N HIS A 78 12.35 -0.03 2.61
CA HIS A 78 11.11 -0.62 3.10
C HIS A 78 11.07 -2.14 2.86
N MET A 79 11.38 -2.62 1.66
CA MET A 79 11.38 -4.06 1.38
C MET A 79 12.45 -4.82 2.16
N ASN A 80 13.63 -4.24 2.34
CA ASN A 80 14.69 -4.85 3.15
C ASN A 80 14.26 -4.96 4.62
N PHE A 81 13.62 -3.91 5.15
CA PHE A 81 13.06 -3.94 6.50
C PHE A 81 11.97 -5.02 6.65
N LEU A 82 11.06 -5.15 5.69
CA LEU A 82 10.05 -6.21 5.70
C LEU A 82 10.67 -7.60 5.67
N CYS A 83 11.71 -7.82 4.85
CA CYS A 83 12.45 -9.09 4.83
C CYS A 83 13.08 -9.39 6.19
N GLN A 84 13.74 -8.39 6.80
CA GLN A 84 14.38 -8.55 8.10
C GLN A 84 13.35 -8.93 9.17
N VAL A 85 12.25 -8.17 9.29
CA VAL A 85 11.20 -8.41 10.30
C VAL A 85 10.56 -9.79 10.13
N LEU A 86 10.27 -10.19 8.89
CA LEU A 86 9.70 -11.51 8.62
C LEU A 86 10.71 -12.64 8.85
N GLY A 87 11.98 -12.39 8.56
CA GLY A 87 13.07 -13.33 8.82
C GLY A 87 13.31 -13.58 10.30
N ASP A 88 13.36 -12.50 11.08
CA ASP A 88 13.47 -12.55 12.54
C ASP A 88 12.27 -13.31 13.14
N ALA A 89 11.06 -13.07 12.65
CA ALA A 89 9.85 -13.78 13.08
C ALA A 89 9.87 -15.28 12.74
N ALA A 90 10.49 -15.66 11.62
CA ALA A 90 10.58 -17.05 11.16
C ALA A 90 11.83 -17.79 11.66
N SER A 91 12.70 -17.16 12.46
CA SER A 91 13.96 -17.74 12.98
C SER A 91 14.86 -18.34 11.90
N VAL A 92 14.77 -17.85 10.68
CA VAL A 92 15.57 -18.26 9.51
C VAL A 92 16.71 -17.29 9.30
N THR A 93 17.82 -17.78 8.77
CA THR A 93 18.98 -16.91 8.51
C THR A 93 18.66 -15.91 7.39
N ALA A 94 19.30 -14.73 7.41
CA ALA A 94 19.07 -13.68 6.41
C ALA A 94 19.22 -14.17 4.94
N SER A 95 20.03 -15.21 4.71
CA SER A 95 20.22 -15.84 3.40
C SER A 95 19.01 -16.69 2.95
N GLU A 96 18.36 -17.41 3.88
CA GLU A 96 17.18 -18.24 3.61
C GLU A 96 15.91 -17.38 3.42
N VAL A 97 15.83 -16.29 4.21
CA VAL A 97 14.81 -15.23 4.12
C VAL A 97 14.81 -14.58 2.75
N ALA A 98 16.01 -14.26 2.24
CA ALA A 98 16.20 -13.64 0.94
C ALA A 98 15.76 -14.54 -0.24
N ALA A 99 15.72 -15.86 -0.07
CA ALA A 99 15.34 -16.79 -1.12
C ALA A 99 13.85 -17.23 -1.07
N GLY A 100 13.24 -17.22 0.12
CA GLY A 100 11.89 -17.77 0.32
C GLY A 100 10.76 -16.74 0.51
N ILE A 101 11.05 -15.50 0.90
CA ILE A 101 10.00 -14.52 1.21
C ILE A 101 9.51 -13.81 -0.05
N ILE A 102 8.25 -14.08 -0.41
CA ILE A 102 7.53 -13.38 -1.47
C ILE A 102 6.82 -12.18 -0.85
N LEU A 103 7.30 -10.98 -1.15
CA LEU A 103 6.65 -9.73 -0.75
C LEU A 103 5.67 -9.27 -1.85
N PRO A 104 4.49 -8.75 -1.50
CA PRO A 104 3.66 -8.05 -2.47
C PRO A 104 4.39 -6.81 -3.00
N PRO A 105 4.12 -6.39 -4.25
CA PRO A 105 4.67 -5.14 -4.77
C PRO A 105 4.25 -3.94 -3.90
N LEU A 106 5.17 -3.02 -3.65
CA LEU A 106 4.87 -1.79 -2.93
C LEU A 106 4.38 -0.71 -3.90
N PRO A 107 3.20 -0.10 -3.64
CA PRO A 107 2.72 1.01 -4.43
C PRO A 107 3.55 2.28 -4.14
N LEU A 108 3.83 3.03 -5.20
CA LEU A 108 4.59 4.29 -5.16
C LEU A 108 3.86 5.34 -5.98
N LEU A 109 3.88 6.59 -5.53
CA LEU A 109 3.24 7.70 -6.21
C LEU A 109 4.24 8.84 -6.46
N ILE A 110 4.12 9.47 -7.61
CA ILE A 110 4.75 10.77 -7.91
C ILE A 110 3.65 11.78 -8.17
N ALA A 111 3.72 12.93 -7.51
CA ALA A 111 2.95 14.11 -7.88
C ALA A 111 3.92 15.18 -8.39
N GLN A 112 3.85 15.52 -9.68
CA GLN A 112 4.67 16.55 -10.29
C GLN A 112 3.78 17.69 -10.81
N GLY A 113 3.80 18.83 -10.11
CA GLY A 113 2.79 19.87 -10.34
C GLY A 113 1.40 19.31 -10.13
N SER A 114 0.55 19.36 -11.16
CA SER A 114 -0.78 18.75 -11.14
C SER A 114 -0.81 17.29 -11.60
N GLN A 115 0.26 16.78 -12.20
CA GLN A 115 0.28 15.42 -12.77
C GLN A 115 0.57 14.38 -11.69
N TRP A 116 -0.22 13.31 -11.67
CA TRP A 116 -0.08 12.19 -10.73
C TRP A 116 0.21 10.90 -11.48
N SER A 117 1.23 10.20 -10.99
CA SER A 117 1.75 8.98 -11.60
C SER A 117 1.92 7.87 -10.57
N PHE A 118 1.57 6.66 -10.97
CA PHE A 118 1.70 5.44 -10.18
C PHE A 118 2.93 4.66 -10.66
N LEU A 119 3.68 4.13 -9.71
CA LEU A 119 4.74 3.16 -9.92
C LEU A 119 4.56 2.04 -8.90
N PHE A 120 5.25 0.92 -9.10
CA PHE A 120 5.35 -0.10 -8.08
C PHE A 120 6.76 -0.66 -7.99
N ALA A 121 7.19 -0.95 -6.77
CA ALA A 121 8.42 -1.68 -6.52
C ALA A 121 8.10 -3.16 -6.33
N SER A 122 8.96 -4.04 -6.83
CA SER A 122 8.90 -5.47 -6.52
C SER A 122 10.29 -6.00 -6.25
N ARG A 123 10.42 -6.91 -5.29
CA ARG A 123 11.63 -7.69 -5.08
C ARG A 123 11.74 -8.79 -6.14
N GLN A 124 12.88 -8.87 -6.80
CA GLN A 124 13.20 -9.93 -7.77
C GLN A 124 13.74 -11.17 -7.06
N ALA A 125 13.84 -12.29 -7.78
CA ALA A 125 14.36 -13.55 -7.24
C ALA A 125 15.84 -13.46 -6.81
N ASP A 126 16.63 -12.58 -7.44
CA ASP A 126 18.03 -12.30 -7.08
C ASP A 126 18.17 -11.35 -5.87
N GLY A 127 17.04 -10.95 -5.28
CA GLY A 127 16.98 -10.03 -4.16
C GLY A 127 17.07 -8.55 -4.51
N THR A 128 17.23 -8.20 -5.79
CA THR A 128 17.22 -6.80 -6.23
C THR A 128 15.82 -6.21 -6.15
N ILE A 129 15.73 -4.92 -5.83
CA ILE A 129 14.46 -4.19 -5.86
C ILE A 129 14.33 -3.47 -7.19
N ARG A 130 13.27 -3.78 -7.92
CA ARG A 130 12.99 -3.21 -9.23
C ARG A 130 11.78 -2.28 -9.15
N ILE A 131 11.94 -1.06 -9.65
CA ILE A 131 10.85 -0.12 -9.86
C ILE A 131 10.29 -0.34 -11.27
N HIS A 132 8.97 -0.49 -11.36
CA HIS A 132 8.25 -0.70 -12.61
C HIS A 132 7.52 0.55 -13.07
N ALA A 133 7.09 0.50 -14.32
CA ALA A 133 6.69 1.64 -15.16
C ALA A 133 5.76 2.66 -14.49
N LYS A 134 5.92 3.92 -14.94
CA LYS A 134 5.12 5.09 -14.60
C LYS A 134 3.79 5.04 -15.36
N ILE A 135 2.68 4.96 -14.63
CA ILE A 135 1.32 5.08 -15.16
C ILE A 135 0.77 6.43 -14.72
N ASP A 136 0.59 7.35 -15.67
CA ASP A 136 -0.08 8.63 -15.39
C ASP A 136 -1.58 8.37 -15.24
N PHE A 137 -2.15 8.75 -14.09
CA PHE A 137 -3.54 8.40 -13.75
C PHE A 137 -4.42 9.61 -13.43
N GLY A 138 -3.84 10.80 -13.20
CA GLY A 138 -4.62 11.98 -12.87
C GLY A 138 -3.90 13.29 -13.11
N ASP A 139 -4.70 14.33 -13.37
CA ASP A 139 -4.27 15.71 -13.48
C ASP A 139 -5.13 16.58 -12.55
N GLY A 140 -4.57 16.99 -11.42
CA GLY A 140 -5.21 17.80 -10.40
C GLY A 140 -5.61 19.21 -10.85
N SER A 141 -5.24 19.63 -12.06
CA SER A 141 -5.72 20.89 -12.66
C SER A 141 -7.15 20.77 -13.21
N THR A 142 -7.67 19.54 -13.33
CA THR A 142 -9.01 19.27 -13.85
C THR A 142 -9.90 18.58 -12.82
N MET A 143 -11.19 18.90 -12.82
CA MET A 143 -12.17 18.27 -11.91
C MET A 143 -12.17 16.73 -12.05
N ASN A 144 -12.17 16.22 -13.29
CA ASN A 144 -12.12 14.77 -13.56
C ASN A 144 -10.81 14.14 -13.04
N GLY A 145 -9.68 14.83 -13.23
CA GLY A 145 -8.40 14.34 -12.74
C GLY A 145 -8.34 14.29 -11.21
N VAL A 146 -8.93 15.26 -10.50
CA VAL A 146 -9.08 15.20 -9.04
C VAL A 146 -9.87 13.96 -8.60
N TYR A 147 -11.00 13.66 -9.24
CA TYR A 147 -11.77 12.45 -8.93
C TYR A 147 -10.97 11.17 -9.18
N LYS A 148 -10.18 11.10 -10.26
CA LYS A 148 -9.29 9.96 -10.52
C LYS A 148 -8.22 9.84 -9.43
N VAL A 149 -7.61 10.95 -9.02
CA VAL A 149 -6.59 10.95 -7.96
C VAL A 149 -7.15 10.40 -6.67
N ILE A 150 -8.29 10.94 -6.22
CA ILE A 150 -8.95 10.48 -5.00
C ILE A 150 -9.34 9.00 -5.09
N SER A 151 -9.88 8.57 -6.23
CA SER A 151 -10.29 7.17 -6.43
C SER A 151 -9.12 6.20 -6.34
N VAL A 152 -7.96 6.55 -6.91
CA VAL A 152 -6.74 5.72 -6.81
C VAL A 152 -6.19 5.71 -5.38
N LEU A 153 -6.16 6.86 -4.70
CA LEU A 153 -5.73 6.91 -3.30
C LEU A 153 -6.62 6.07 -2.39
N GLN A 154 -7.94 6.10 -2.60
CA GLN A 154 -8.88 5.24 -1.87
C GLN A 154 -8.66 3.76 -2.17
N LEU A 155 -8.36 3.39 -3.41
CA LEU A 155 -8.07 2.02 -3.80
C LEU A 155 -6.80 1.48 -3.13
N LEU A 156 -5.79 2.32 -2.89
CA LEU A 156 -4.52 1.90 -2.30
C LEU A 156 -4.55 1.80 -0.77
N ILE A 157 -5.55 2.41 -0.12
CA ILE A 157 -5.65 2.49 1.36
C ILE A 157 -6.76 1.56 1.91
N ASN A 158 -7.70 1.11 1.06
CA ASN A 158 -8.75 0.13 1.40
C ASN A 158 -8.27 -1.31 1.32
#